data_AF-A0A7W1JRQ7-F1
#
_entry.id   AF-A0A7W1JRQ7-F1
#
_cell.length_a   1.000
_cell.length_b   1.000
_cell.length_c   1.000
_cell.angle_alpha   90.00
_cell.angle_beta   90.00
_cell.angle_gamma   90.00
#
_symmetry.space_group_name_H-M   'P 1'
#
loop_
_entity.id
_entity.type
_entity.pdbx_description
1 polymer ?
#
loop_
_entity_poly.entity_id
_entity_poly.type
_entity_poly.pdbx_seq_one_letter_code
_entity_poly.pdbx_strand_id
1 'polypeptide(L)' 'GKDFDKANIDLQVEDHKLVLEKAVKAMAATQTAELKNLLQKTAPKVQAHLDKAEAIQKSMK' A
#
# COMPACT_ATOMS: atom_id res chain seq x y z
N GLY A 1 -12.18 -17.64 -6.26
CA GLY A 1 -12.75 -18.03 -7.57
C GLY A 1 -12.34 -16.97 -8.56
N LYS A 2 -12.00 -17.30 -9.81
CA LYS A 2 -11.16 -16.44 -10.66
C LYS A 2 -11.53 -14.95 -10.66
N ASP A 3 -12.81 -14.62 -10.86
CA ASP A 3 -13.26 -13.22 -10.93
C ASP A 3 -13.17 -12.52 -9.57
N PHE A 4 -13.52 -13.22 -8.48
CA PHE A 4 -13.35 -12.73 -7.13
C PHE A 4 -11.87 -12.49 -6.81
N ASP A 5 -11.00 -13.43 -7.17
CA ASP A 5 -9.56 -13.33 -6.88
C ASP A 5 -8.98 -12.12 -7.61
N LYS A 6 -9.40 -11.89 -8.86
CA LYS A 6 -8.99 -10.72 -9.64
C LYS A 6 -9.50 -9.41 -9.02
N ALA A 7 -10.79 -9.33 -8.71
CA ALA A 7 -11.38 -8.13 -8.10
C ALA A 7 -10.74 -7.81 -6.74
N ASN A 8 -10.45 -8.84 -5.94
CA ASN A 8 -9.75 -8.68 -4.67
C ASN A 8 -8.34 -8.14 -4.89
N ILE A 9 -7.56 -8.68 -5.83
CA ILE A 9 -6.20 -8.17 -6.10
C ILE A 9 -6.23 -6.74 -6.66
N ASP A 10 -7.18 -6.42 -7.53
CA ASP A 10 -7.38 -5.06 -8.04
C ASP A 10 -7.62 -4.08 -6.88
N LEU A 11 -8.51 -4.42 -5.94
CA LEU A 11 -8.79 -3.62 -4.75
C LEU A 11 -7.55 -3.49 -3.84
N GLN A 12 -6.79 -4.58 -3.64
CA GLN A 12 -5.59 -4.54 -2.82
C GLN A 12 -4.53 -3.60 -3.42
N VAL A 13 -4.36 -3.58 -4.74
CA VAL A 13 -3.44 -2.64 -5.41
C VAL A 13 -3.89 -1.19 -5.19
N GLU A 14 -5.19 -0.90 -5.33
CA GLU A 14 -5.75 0.44 -5.09
C GLU A 14 -5.56 0.89 -3.64
N ASP A 15 -5.95 0.05 -2.69
CA ASP A 15 -5.89 0.36 -1.26
C ASP A 15 -4.44 0.60 -0.79
N HIS A 16 -3.48 -0.21 -1.25
CA HIS A 16 -2.08 -0.03 -0.86
C HIS A 16 -1.49 1.26 -1.44
N LYS A 17 -1.86 1.65 -2.67
CA LYS A 17 -1.48 2.95 -3.25
C LYS A 17 -2.04 4.10 -2.42
N LEU A 18 -3.31 4.04 -2.06
CA LEU A 18 -3.97 5.06 -1.26
C LEU A 18 -3.34 5.18 0.14
N VAL A 19 -3.06 4.05 0.79
CA VAL A 19 -2.40 4.02 2.11
C VAL A 19 -0.99 4.59 2.03
N LEU A 20 -0.22 4.26 0.99
CA LEU A 20 1.14 4.79 0.81
C LEU A 20 1.11 6.32 0.61
N GLU A 21 0.21 6.82 -0.23
CA GLU A 21 0.02 8.27 -0.44
C GLU A 21 -0.34 8.97 0.88
N LYS A 22 -1.32 8.43 1.62
CA LYS A 22 -1.73 8.95 2.93
C LYS A 22 -0.58 8.93 3.93
N ALA A 23 0.24 7.87 3.94
CA ALA A 23 1.38 7.75 4.83
C ALA A 23 2.45 8.83 4.53
N VAL A 24 2.76 9.07 3.25
CA VAL A 24 3.69 10.13 2.83
C VAL A 24 3.15 11.51 3.22
N LYS A 25 1.88 11.80 2.95
CA LYS A 25 1.23 13.06 3.34
C LYS A 25 1.25 13.26 4.86
N ALA A 26 0.88 12.24 5.62
CA ALA A 26 0.87 12.30 7.09
C ALA A 26 2.28 12.50 7.65
N MET A 27 3.30 11.88 7.05
CA MET A 27 4.70 12.02 7.46
C MET A 27 5.23 13.44 7.26
N ALA A 28 4.76 14.13 6.23
CA ALA A 28 5.10 15.53 5.96
C ALA A 28 4.32 16.51 6.86
N ALA A 29 3.08 16.18 7.22
CA ALA A 29 2.19 17.07 7.97
C ALA A 29 2.29 16.93 9.50
N THR A 30 2.67 15.75 10.01
CA THR A 30 2.67 15.50 11.45
C THR A 30 3.80 16.25 12.17
N GLN A 31 3.47 16.78 13.35
CA GLN A 31 4.44 17.39 14.28
C GLN A 31 4.92 16.39 15.34
N THR A 32 4.34 15.19 15.40
CA THR A 32 4.69 14.18 16.40
C THR A 32 5.83 13.31 15.87
N ALA A 33 7.01 13.40 16.50
CA ALA A 33 8.18 12.61 16.11
C ALA A 33 7.92 11.10 16.12
N GLU A 34 7.13 10.62 17.10
CA GLU A 34 6.73 9.21 17.18
C GLU A 34 5.91 8.77 15.95
N LEU A 35 4.90 9.56 15.55
CA LEU A 35 4.09 9.24 14.38
C LEU A 35 4.93 9.30 13.10
N LYS A 36 5.80 10.30 12.96
CA LYS A 36 6.73 10.39 11.82
C LYS A 36 7.62 9.16 11.72
N ASN A 37 8.21 8.72 12.83
CA ASN A 37 9.05 7.54 12.90
C ASN A 37 8.28 6.25 12.58
N LEU A 38 7.04 6.13 13.05
CA LEU A 38 6.17 5.00 12.72
C LEU A 38 5.86 4.94 11.22
N LEU A 39 5.53 6.08 10.62
CA LEU A 39 5.25 6.19 9.18
C LEU A 39 6.49 5.86 8.34
N GLN A 40 7.67 6.33 8.75
CA GLN A 40 8.94 6.01 8.06
C GLN A 40 9.26 4.52 8.06
N LYS A 41 8.93 3.81 9.15
CA LYS A 41 9.11 2.35 9.23
C LYS A 41 8.02 1.56 8.50
N THR A 42 6.83 2.13 8.37
CA THR A 42 5.65 1.45 7.79
C THR A 42 5.57 1.60 6.29
N ALA A 43 5.87 2.79 5.74
CA ALA A 43 5.75 3.06 4.31
C ALA A 43 6.51 2.04 3.42
N PRO A 44 7.75 1.63 3.74
CA PRO A 44 8.45 0.60 2.95
C PRO A 44 7.76 -0.77 2.99
N LYS A 45 7.06 -1.11 4.08
CA LYS A 45 6.33 -2.38 4.18
C LYS A 45 5.07 -2.37 3.31
N VAL A 46 4.35 -1.24 3.30
CA VAL A 46 3.19 -1.04 2.42
C VAL A 46 3.63 -1.09 0.95
N GLN A 47 4.76 -0.46 0.61
CA GLN A 47 5.34 -0.57 -0.74
C GLN A 47 5.68 -2.02 -1.10
N ALA A 48 6.33 -2.77 -0.21
CA ALA A 48 6.66 -4.17 -0.48
C ALA A 48 5.42 -5.07 -0.66
N HIS A 49 4.30 -4.75 0.00
CA HIS A 49 3.02 -5.44 -0.24
C HIS A 49 2.41 -5.03 -1.58
N LEU A 50 2.44 -3.74 -1.91
CA LEU A 50 2.00 -3.23 -3.22
C LEU A 50 2.76 -3.89 -4.37
N ASP A 51 4.09 -3.98 -4.27
CA ASP A 51 4.93 -4.61 -5.30
C ASP A 51 4.51 -6.07 -5.55
N LYS A 52 4.19 -6.80 -4.48
CA LYS A 52 3.69 -8.19 -4.57
C LYS A 52 2.28 -8.24 -5.16
N ALA A 53 1.38 -7.35 -4.75
CA ALA A 53 0.02 -7.28 -5.27
C ALA A 53 0.03 -6.96 -6.77
N GLU A 54 0.84 -6.00 -7.22
CA GLU A 54 1.01 -5.66 -8.64
C GLU A 54 1.64 -6.81 -9.43
N ALA A 55 2.60 -7.54 -8.86
CA ALA A 55 3.17 -8.73 -9.49
C ALA A 55 2.12 -9.84 -9.70
N ILE A 56 1.28 -10.08 -8.68
CA ILE A 56 0.15 -11.01 -8.79
C ILE A 56 -0.84 -10.51 -9.84
N GLN A 57 -1.27 -9.25 -9.77
CA GLN A 57 -2.21 -8.64 -10.71
C GLN A 57 -1.76 -8.82 -12.16
N LYS A 58 -0.48 -8.57 -12.46
CA LYS A 58 0.12 -8.75 -13.79
C LYS A 58 0.09 -10.21 -14.27
N SER A 59 0.10 -11.17 -13.35
CA SER A 59 0.01 -12.60 -13.67
C SER A 59 -1.43 -13.09 -13.93
N MET A 60 -2.43 -12.31 -13.51
CA MET A 60 -3.85 -12.65 -13.66
C MET A 60 -4.36 -12.27 -15.05
N LYS A 61 -4.30 -13.23 -15.97
CA LYS A 61 -4.89 -13.13 -17.32
C LYS A 61 -6.42 -13.14 -17.28
#